data_AF-A0A1H1KNV3-F1
#
_entry.id   AF-A0A1H1KNV3-F1
#
_cell.length_a   1.000
_cell.length_b   1.000
_cell.length_c   1.000
_cell.angle_alpha   90.00
_cell.angle_beta   90.00
_cell.angle_gamma   90.00
#
_symmetry.space_group_name_H-M   'P 1'
#
loop_
_entity.id
_entity.type
_entity.pdbx_description
1 polymer ?
#
loop_
_entity_poly.entity_id
_entity_poly.type
_entity_poly.pdbx_seq_one_letter_code
_entity_poly.pdbx_strand_id
1 'polypeptide(L)' 'MRHRDIDYDVKEDEPSKWRWTIYPEKESGTPIRNETFYKTRDAALFACIRAIDDGLSQRKGIGNAHRA' A
#
# COMPACT_ATOMS: atom_id res chain seq x y z
N MET A 1 -9.66 -7.53 0.11
CA MET A 1 -9.41 -7.91 -1.30
C MET A 1 -8.12 -8.73 -1.34
N ARG A 2 -7.89 -9.58 -2.35
CA ARG A 2 -6.70 -10.43 -2.41
C ARG A 2 -6.05 -10.38 -3.79
N HIS A 3 -4.73 -10.22 -3.85
CA HIS A 3 -3.96 -10.21 -5.09
C HIS A 3 -2.64 -10.98 -4.89
N ARG A 4 -2.34 -11.96 -5.75
CA ARG A 4 -1.14 -12.83 -5.65
C ARG A 4 -0.89 -13.41 -4.25
N ASP A 5 -1.97 -13.90 -3.63
CA ASP A 5 -2.01 -14.44 -2.26
C ASP A 5 -1.80 -13.43 -1.11
N ILE A 6 -1.66 -12.14 -1.43
CA ILE A 6 -1.55 -11.07 -0.44
C ILE A 6 -2.93 -10.45 -0.21
N ASP A 7 -3.37 -10.44 1.05
CA ASP A 7 -4.57 -9.73 1.47
C ASP A 7 -4.29 -8.22 1.53
N TYR A 8 -5.21 -7.42 1.02
CA TYR A 8 -5.13 -5.97 1.09
C TYR A 8 -6.52 -5.34 1.25
N ASP A 9 -6.52 -4.12 1.78
CA ASP A 9 -7.71 -3.36 2.11
C ASP A 9 -7.53 -1.91 1.65
N VAL A 10 -8.57 -1.31 1.07
CA VAL A 10 -8.57 0.07 0.63
C VAL A 10 -9.73 0.77 1.31
N LYS A 11 -9.41 1.72 2.20
CA LYS A 11 -10.39 2.44 3.02
C LYS A 11 -10.27 3.94 2.82
N GLU A 12 -11.40 4.58 2.96
CA GLU A 12 -11.50 6.03 3.08
C GLU A 12 -11.37 6.39 4.56
N ASP A 13 -10.34 7.17 4.90
CA ASP A 13 -10.08 7.61 6.27
C ASP A 13 -10.81 8.93 6.57
N GLU A 14 -10.82 9.81 5.56
CA GLU A 14 -11.53 11.09 5.53
C GLU A 14 -12.13 11.29 4.12
N PRO A 15 -13.14 12.17 3.95
CA PRO A 15 -13.71 12.45 2.64
C PRO A 15 -12.63 12.77 1.60
N SER A 16 -12.59 12.00 0.51
CA SER A 16 -11.58 12.08 -0.55
C SER A 16 -10.14 11.76 -0.13
N LYS A 17 -9.94 11.07 1.00
CA LYS A 17 -8.63 10.53 1.43
C LYS A 17 -8.69 9.02 1.53
N TRP A 18 -8.32 8.40 0.43
CA TRP A 18 -8.26 6.95 0.27
C TRP A 18 -6.85 6.44 0.60
N ARG A 19 -6.79 5.36 1.36
CA ARG A 19 -5.55 4.73 1.79
C ARG A 19 -5.66 3.22 1.62
N TRP A 20 -4.57 2.59 1.21
CA TRP A 20 -4.48 1.14 1.14
C TRP A 20 -3.61 0.57 2.27
N THR A 21 -3.95 -0.64 2.70
CA THR A 21 -3.24 -1.43 3.70
C THR A 21 -3.02 -2.83 3.14
N ILE A 22 -1.78 -3.30 3.14
CA ILE A 22 -1.39 -4.64 2.71
C ILE A 22 -1.12 -5.49 3.96
N TYR A 23 -1.60 -6.73 3.96
CA TYR A 23 -1.40 -7.73 5.00
C TYR A 23 -0.55 -8.87 4.40
N PRO A 24 0.79 -8.78 4.52
CA PRO A 24 1.67 -9.66 3.76
C PRO A 24 1.60 -11.15 4.16
N GLU A 25 1.27 -11.53 5.40
CA GLU A 25 0.99 -12.92 5.83
C GLU A 25 0.14 -12.91 7.11
N LYS A 26 -0.65 -13.96 7.36
CA LYS A 26 -1.58 -14.03 8.51
C LYS A 26 -0.91 -14.25 9.88
N GLU A 27 0.33 -14.74 9.94
CA GLU A 27 0.93 -15.20 11.21
C GLU A 27 1.96 -14.25 11.84
N SER A 28 2.59 -13.33 11.10
CA SER A 28 3.59 -12.39 11.67
C SER A 28 3.90 -11.14 10.82
N GLY A 29 3.17 -10.89 9.74
CA GLY A 29 3.41 -9.72 8.91
C GLY A 29 2.89 -8.44 9.56
N THR A 30 3.78 -7.46 9.82
CA THR A 30 3.32 -6.11 10.17
C THR A 30 2.50 -5.57 8.99
N PRO A 31 1.24 -5.14 9.21
CA PRO A 31 0.43 -4.58 8.14
C PRO A 31 1.09 -3.33 7.58
N ILE A 32 1.23 -3.28 6.26
CA ILE A 32 1.93 -2.20 5.56
C ILE A 32 0.87 -1.21 5.11
N ARG A 33 0.80 -0.10 5.83
CA ARG A 33 -0.10 1.01 5.51
C ARG A 33 0.64 2.01 4.65
N ASN A 34 0.03 2.42 3.54
CA ASN A 34 0.59 3.47 2.70
C ASN A 34 0.73 4.78 3.48
N GLU A 35 1.79 5.54 3.34
CA GLU A 35 1.89 6.86 4.01
C GLU A 35 1.15 7.97 3.24
N THR A 36 0.85 7.73 1.96
CA THR A 36 0.17 8.71 1.09
C THR A 36 -1.35 8.52 1.09
N PHE A 37 -2.09 9.63 1.03
CA PHE A 37 -3.52 9.63 0.76
C PHE A 37 -3.79 9.90 -0.71
N TYR A 38 -4.75 9.18 -1.28
CA TYR A 38 -5.20 9.37 -2.65
C TYR A 38 -6.57 10.04 -2.70
N LYS A 39 -6.79 10.85 -3.72
CA LYS A 39 -8.08 11.54 -3.92
C LYS A 39 -9.22 10.60 -4.30
N THR A 40 -8.90 9.45 -4.90
CA THR A 40 -9.90 8.49 -5.39
C THR A 40 -9.55 7.08 -4.96
N ARG A 41 -10.59 6.25 -4.82
CA ARG A 41 -10.45 4.82 -4.52
C ARG A 41 -9.64 4.10 -5.58
N ASP A 42 -9.89 4.35 -6.86
CA ASP A 42 -9.20 3.72 -7.97
C ASP A 42 -7.70 4.06 -7.99
N ALA A 43 -7.33 5.30 -7.66
CA ALA A 43 -5.92 5.68 -7.55
C ALA A 43 -5.22 4.93 -6.40
N ALA A 44 -5.88 4.80 -5.24
CA ALA A 44 -5.37 4.01 -4.13
C ALA A 44 -5.27 2.52 -4.48
N LEU A 45 -6.27 1.97 -5.17
CA LEU A 45 -6.29 0.57 -5.59
C LEU A 45 -5.17 0.27 -6.60
N PHE A 46 -5.01 1.12 -7.61
CA PHE A 46 -3.97 0.96 -8.63
C PHE A 46 -2.56 1.04 -8.01
N ALA A 47 -2.34 2.00 -7.11
CA ALA A 47 -1.09 2.11 -6.38
C ALA A 47 -0.82 0.90 -5.47
N CYS A 48 -1.86 0.36 -4.81
CA CYS A 48 -1.77 -0.83 -3.98
C CYS A 48 -1.36 -2.05 -4.80
N ILE A 49 -2.05 -2.30 -5.92
CA ILE A 49 -1.75 -3.42 -6.83
C ILE A 49 -0.32 -3.28 -7.36
N ARG A 50 0.09 -2.08 -7.76
CA ARG A 50 1.47 -1.82 -8.19
C ARG A 50 2.49 -2.11 -7.09
N ALA A 51 2.21 -1.75 -5.83
CA ALA A 51 3.10 -2.04 -4.71
C ALA A 51 3.22 -3.54 -4.42
N ILE A 52 2.14 -4.30 -4.62
CA ILE A 52 2.14 -5.77 -4.51
C ILE A 52 2.90 -6.39 -5.70
N ASP A 53 2.67 -5.89 -6.91
CA ASP A 53 3.31 -6.37 -8.15
C ASP A 53 4.82 -6.10 -8.16
N ASP A 54 5.23 -4.91 -7.68
CA ASP A 54 6.63 -4.50 -7.43
C ASP A 54 7.27 -5.29 -6.28
N GLY A 55 6.48 -6.10 -5.57
CA GLY A 55 6.97 -7.13 -4.65
C GLY A 55 7.35 -6.63 -3.26
N LEU A 56 6.93 -5.42 -2.84
CA LEU A 56 7.39 -4.86 -1.57
C LEU A 56 8.94 -4.78 -1.50
N SER A 57 9.56 -4.33 -2.59
CA SER A 57 11.02 -4.15 -2.79
C SER A 57 11.73 -3.14 -1.85
N GLN A 58 11.08 -2.73 -0.77
CA GLN A 58 11.69 -2.04 0.37
C GLN A 58 11.23 -2.68 1.69
N ARG A 59 11.35 -3.99 1.87
CA ARG A 59 11.50 -4.49 3.25
C ARG A 59 12.81 -3.90 3.78
N LYS A 60 12.74 -2.75 4.47
CA LYS A 60 13.82 -2.12 5.25
C LYS A 60 14.91 -1.42 4.42
N GLY A 61 14.74 -0.12 4.18
CA GLY A 61 15.86 0.81 4.00
C GLY A 61 15.73 1.79 2.84
N ILE A 62 16.33 2.97 3.04
CA ILE A 62 16.56 4.06 2.09
C ILE A 62 15.42 5.08 2.06
N GLY A 63 15.46 5.97 3.04
CA GLY A 63 15.35 7.38 2.67
C GLY A 63 16.41 7.68 1.62
N ASN A 64 16.00 8.12 0.44
CA ASN A 64 16.81 9.01 -0.37
C ASN A 64 15.88 9.89 -1.18
N ALA A 65 15.87 11.15 -0.77
CA ALA A 65 15.92 12.33 -1.61
C ALA A 65 15.33 12.17 -3.02
N HIS A 66 14.13 12.73 -3.18
CA HIS A 66 13.78 13.37 -4.45
C HIS A 66 14.77 14.53 -4.70
N ARG A 67 15.87 14.19 -5.37
CA ARG A 67 16.41 14.83 -6.59
C ARG A 67 16.38 16.37 -6.63
N ALA A 68 17.55 16.97 -6.44
CA ALA A 68 17.97 18.23 -7.08
C ALA A 68 19.02 17.89 -8.14
#